data_AF-A0A7C2UX03-F1
#
_entry.id   AF-A0A7C2UX03-F1
#
_cell.length_a   1.000
_cell.length_b   1.000
_cell.length_c   1.000
_cell.angle_alpha   90.00
_cell.angle_beta   90.00
_cell.angle_gamma   90.00
#
_symmetry.space_group_name_H-M   'P 1'
#
loop_
_entity.id
_entity.type
_entity.pdbx_description
1 polymer ?
#
loop_
_entity_poly.entity_id
_entity_poly.type
_entity_poly.pdbx_seq_one_letter_code
_entity_poly.pdbx_strand_id
1 'polypeptide(L)'
;MKTIGRFSPYLVILLAVIGLLGWARTEQQRAEDAMHETFDFREPVWNDRLPTVRKETQQQPTDEAKLRTLADRLTHHYRELDTPLRFKVIQTDDGALALRLNAAAALPRWYTARAARLGYDEASRALGREVPVHIYETYIVGSARLIGVCRARNGTVEVALR
;
A
#
# COMPACT_ATOMS: atom_id res chain seq x y z
N MET A 1 -15.20 -35.91 -46.70
CA MET A 1 -14.19 -35.18 -45.90
C MET A 1 -14.05 -33.74 -46.41
N LYS A 2 -14.76 -32.76 -45.83
CA LYS A 2 -14.65 -31.33 -46.14
C LYS A 2 -15.02 -30.49 -44.91
N THR A 3 -14.18 -30.52 -43.87
CA THR A 3 -14.36 -29.70 -42.65
C THR A 3 -13.13 -28.86 -42.31
N ILE A 4 -11.98 -29.13 -42.95
CA ILE A 4 -10.70 -28.49 -42.61
C ILE A 4 -10.61 -27.03 -43.07
N GLY A 5 -11.35 -26.63 -44.13
CA GLY A 5 -11.31 -25.26 -44.66
C GLY A 5 -12.16 -24.22 -43.91
N ARG A 6 -13.09 -24.63 -43.05
CA ARG A 6 -14.09 -23.73 -42.44
C ARG A 6 -13.70 -23.23 -41.05
N PHE A 7 -12.81 -23.95 -40.35
CA PHE A 7 -12.26 -23.54 -39.04
C PHE A 7 -11.00 -22.68 -39.16
N SER A 8 -10.33 -22.70 -40.32
CA SER A 8 -9.13 -21.90 -40.60
C SER A 8 -9.28 -20.38 -40.35
N PRO A 9 -10.35 -19.69 -40.80
CA PRO A 9 -10.48 -18.25 -40.55
C PRO A 9 -10.74 -17.93 -39.08
N TYR A 10 -11.52 -18.75 -38.38
CA TYR A 10 -11.79 -18.55 -36.95
C TYR A 10 -10.54 -18.80 -36.10
N LEU A 11 -9.69 -19.76 -36.48
CA LEU A 11 -8.42 -20.00 -35.82
C LEU A 11 -7.47 -18.80 -35.97
N VAL A 12 -7.40 -18.20 -37.16
CA VAL A 12 -6.59 -17.00 -37.43
C VAL A 12 -7.08 -15.81 -36.60
N ILE A 13 -8.41 -15.60 -36.53
CA ILE A 13 -8.99 -14.54 -35.70
C ILE A 13 -8.70 -14.78 -34.22
N LEU A 14 -8.83 -16.02 -33.74
CA LEU A 14 -8.54 -16.36 -32.34
C LEU A 14 -7.07 -16.09 -31.99
N LEU A 15 -6.14 -16.49 -32.85
CA LEU A 15 -4.71 -16.22 -32.65
C LEU A 15 -4.40 -14.72 -32.67
N ALA A 16 -5.05 -13.95 -33.56
CA ALA A 16 -4.90 -12.50 -33.59
C ALA A 16 -5.41 -11.86 -32.29
N VAL A 17 -6.55 -12.30 -31.75
CA VAL A 17 -7.10 -11.81 -30.47
C VAL A 17 -6.20 -12.17 -29.30
N ILE A 18 -5.67 -13.40 -29.24
CA ILE A 18 -4.72 -13.82 -28.20
C ILE A 18 -3.44 -13.00 -28.29
N GLY A 19 -2.92 -12.76 -29.49
CA GLY A 19 -1.76 -11.90 -29.72
C GLY A 19 -2.00 -10.45 -29.27
N LEU A 20 -3.17 -9.90 -29.56
CA LEU A 20 -3.57 -8.55 -29.14
C LEU A 20 -3.71 -8.44 -27.62
N LEU A 21 -4.31 -9.44 -26.96
CA LEU A 21 -4.42 -9.49 -25.50
C LEU A 21 -3.05 -9.65 -24.82
N GLY A 22 -2.17 -10.46 -25.40
CA GLY A 22 -0.78 -10.61 -24.94
C GLY A 22 0.00 -9.31 -25.08
N TRP A 23 -0.10 -8.66 -26.24
CA TRP A 23 0.53 -7.36 -26.51
C TRP A 23 -0.01 -6.26 -25.58
N ALA A 24 -1.33 -6.19 -25.39
CA ALA A 24 -1.94 -5.22 -24.47
C ALA A 24 -1.48 -5.43 -23.02
N ARG A 25 -1.33 -6.68 -22.56
CA ARG A 25 -0.75 -6.98 -21.24
C ARG A 25 0.70 -6.54 -21.14
N THR A 26 1.53 -6.83 -22.15
CA THR A 26 2.94 -6.41 -22.13
C THR A 26 3.09 -4.90 -22.21
N GLU A 27 2.22 -4.21 -22.93
CA GLU A 27 2.26 -2.76 -23.03
C GLU A 27 1.76 -2.09 -21.75
N GLN A 28 0.77 -2.69 -21.09
CA GLN A 28 0.37 -2.27 -19.75
C GLN A 28 1.50 -2.45 -18.73
N GLN A 29 2.22 -3.58 -18.78
CA GLN A 29 3.40 -3.80 -17.94
C GLN A 29 4.52 -2.79 -18.24
N ARG A 30 4.78 -2.49 -19.52
CA ARG A 30 5.76 -1.46 -19.89
C ARG A 30 5.35 -0.06 -19.47
N ALA A 31 4.06 0.28 -19.53
CA ALA A 31 3.56 1.56 -19.05
C ALA A 31 3.65 1.65 -17.52
N GLU A 32 3.38 0.55 -16.81
CA GLU A 32 3.63 0.43 -15.37
C GLU A 32 5.14 0.62 -15.10
N ASP A 33 6.02 -0.10 -15.78
CA ASP A 33 7.49 0.00 -15.62
C ASP A 33 8.04 1.40 -15.99
N ALA A 34 7.52 2.04 -17.05
CA ALA A 34 7.91 3.40 -17.44
C ALA A 34 7.44 4.45 -16.42
N MET A 35 6.28 4.24 -15.77
CA MET A 35 5.88 5.04 -14.61
C MET A 35 6.83 4.80 -13.42
N HIS A 36 7.38 3.60 -13.25
CA HIS A 36 8.39 3.33 -12.22
C HIS A 36 9.72 4.06 -12.49
N GLU A 37 10.12 4.25 -13.75
CA GLU A 37 11.36 5.00 -14.09
C GLU A 37 11.20 6.52 -14.02
N THR A 38 9.99 7.05 -14.18
CA THR A 38 9.75 8.51 -14.27
C THR A 38 9.27 9.16 -12.97
N PHE A 39 8.71 8.40 -12.02
CA PHE A 39 8.32 8.93 -10.71
C PHE A 39 9.43 8.71 -9.67
N ASP A 40 10.15 9.78 -9.36
CA ASP A 40 11.04 9.81 -8.20
C ASP A 40 10.20 9.92 -6.92
N PHE A 41 9.84 8.79 -6.33
CA PHE A 41 9.01 8.73 -5.11
C PHE A 41 9.81 9.22 -3.90
N ARG A 42 9.61 10.49 -3.57
CA ARG A 42 10.27 11.13 -2.42
C ARG A 42 9.79 10.53 -1.11
N GLU A 43 10.71 10.36 -0.18
CA GLU A 43 10.41 9.97 1.20
C GLU A 43 10.69 11.12 2.16
N PRO A 44 9.90 11.26 3.23
CA PRO A 44 10.23 12.21 4.28
C PRO A 44 11.57 11.83 4.92
N VAL A 45 12.38 12.83 5.28
CA VAL A 45 13.62 12.61 6.02
C VAL A 45 13.27 12.22 7.46
N TRP A 46 13.02 10.93 7.66
CA TRP A 46 12.51 10.41 8.92
C TRP A 46 13.47 10.55 10.08
N ASN A 47 14.79 10.55 9.83
CA ASN A 47 15.80 10.75 10.87
C ASN A 47 15.59 12.05 11.66
N ASP A 48 15.16 13.12 10.98
CA ASP A 48 14.95 14.43 11.62
C ASP A 48 13.54 14.58 12.19
N ARG A 49 12.54 13.94 11.53
CA ARG A 49 11.12 14.12 11.87
C ARG A 49 10.63 13.17 12.95
N LEU A 50 11.08 11.91 12.96
CA LEU A 50 10.61 10.89 13.89
C LEU A 50 10.82 11.24 15.37
N PRO A 51 11.94 11.84 15.82
CA PRO A 51 12.10 12.22 17.21
C PRO A 51 10.98 13.15 17.69
N THR A 52 10.59 14.13 16.87
CA THR A 52 9.49 15.06 17.17
C THR A 52 8.15 14.34 17.20
N VAL A 53 7.86 13.50 16.19
CA VAL A 53 6.61 12.72 16.15
C VAL A 53 6.47 11.81 17.38
N ARG A 54 7.57 11.14 17.79
CA ARG A 54 7.59 10.28 18.98
C ARG A 54 7.29 11.07 20.25
N LYS A 55 7.92 12.24 20.41
CA LYS A 55 7.69 13.12 21.58
C LYS A 55 6.22 13.54 21.68
N GLU A 56 5.63 13.99 20.58
CA GLU A 56 4.23 14.39 20.55
C GLU A 56 3.26 13.22 20.78
N THR A 57 3.60 12.04 20.27
CA THR A 57 2.83 10.81 20.48
C THR A 57 2.86 10.42 21.96
N GLN A 58 4.03 10.43 22.61
CA GLN A 58 4.17 10.04 24.01
C GLN A 58 3.48 10.99 25.01
N GLN A 59 3.26 12.25 24.62
CA GLN A 59 2.53 13.23 25.43
C GLN A 59 1.03 12.93 25.55
N GLN A 60 0.48 12.05 24.71
CA GLN A 60 -0.94 11.74 24.72
C GLN A 60 -1.32 10.77 25.85
N PRO A 61 -2.45 10.99 26.55
CA PRO A 61 -2.82 10.21 27.73
C PRO A 61 -3.38 8.83 27.41
N THR A 62 -4.00 8.62 26.24
CA THR A 62 -4.67 7.36 25.88
C THR A 62 -4.01 6.69 24.67
N ASP A 63 -4.06 5.35 24.63
CA ASP A 63 -3.51 4.56 23.50
C ASP A 63 -4.10 4.97 22.15
N GLU A 64 -5.41 5.23 22.11
CA GLU A 64 -6.07 5.71 20.89
C GLU A 64 -5.58 7.09 20.48
N ALA A 65 -5.41 8.02 21.43
CA ALA A 65 -4.89 9.36 21.14
C ALA A 65 -3.44 9.29 20.67
N LYS A 66 -2.60 8.43 21.28
CA LYS A 66 -1.22 8.16 20.82
C LYS A 66 -1.21 7.72 19.35
N LEU A 67 -1.98 6.68 19.02
CA LEU A 67 -2.06 6.18 17.65
C LEU A 67 -2.63 7.20 16.67
N ARG A 68 -3.60 8.01 17.11
CA ARG A 68 -4.21 9.05 16.28
C ARG A 68 -3.22 10.16 15.96
N THR A 69 -2.52 10.67 16.96
CA THR A 69 -1.44 11.65 16.78
C THR A 69 -0.36 11.10 15.86
N LEU A 70 0.07 9.85 16.05
CA LEU A 70 1.05 9.19 15.18
C LEU A 70 0.53 9.12 13.73
N ALA A 71 -0.68 8.63 13.52
CA ALA A 71 -1.28 8.50 12.20
C ALA A 71 -1.43 9.86 11.49
N ASP A 72 -1.84 10.90 12.21
CA ASP A 72 -2.00 12.24 11.67
C ASP A 72 -0.65 12.85 11.28
N ARG A 73 0.40 12.69 12.10
CA ARG A 73 1.76 13.20 11.80
C ARG A 73 2.43 12.46 10.65
N LEU A 74 2.35 11.12 10.63
CA LEU A 74 2.86 10.34 9.50
C LEU A 74 2.16 10.75 8.20
N THR A 75 0.82 10.86 8.23
CA THR A 75 0.03 11.31 7.08
C THR A 75 0.43 12.72 6.63
N HIS A 76 0.64 13.64 7.57
CA HIS A 76 1.03 15.01 7.27
C HIS A 76 2.37 15.06 6.52
N HIS A 77 3.40 14.35 7.00
CA HIS A 77 4.71 14.35 6.36
C HIS A 77 4.73 13.70 4.98
N TYR A 78 3.93 12.65 4.75
CA TYR A 78 3.76 12.10 3.39
C TYR A 78 3.01 13.08 2.47
N ARG A 79 2.03 13.82 3.00
CA ARG A 79 1.29 14.84 2.23
C ARG A 79 2.14 16.05 1.84
N GLU A 80 3.12 16.44 2.66
CA GLU A 80 4.08 17.49 2.28
C GLU A 80 4.87 17.16 1.01
N LEU A 81 4.95 15.88 0.66
CA LEU A 81 5.59 15.37 -0.56
C LEU A 81 4.57 15.00 -1.64
N ASP A 82 3.34 15.50 -1.52
CA ASP A 82 2.21 15.19 -2.40
C ASP A 82 1.95 13.69 -2.58
N THR A 83 2.39 12.88 -1.60
CA THR A 83 2.25 11.44 -1.68
C THR A 83 0.82 11.05 -1.27
N PRO A 84 0.05 10.36 -2.14
CA PRO A 84 -1.33 10.00 -1.88
C PRO A 84 -1.43 8.79 -0.93
N LEU A 85 -1.01 8.99 0.31
CA LEU A 85 -0.92 8.01 1.37
C LEU A 85 -1.51 8.58 2.67
N ARG A 86 -2.30 7.77 3.39
CA ARG A 86 -2.95 8.20 4.64
C ARG A 86 -3.03 7.08 5.66
N PHE A 87 -2.51 7.33 6.85
CA PHE A 87 -2.76 6.53 8.04
C PHE A 87 -4.08 6.93 8.71
N LYS A 88 -4.77 5.94 9.28
CA LYS A 88 -5.95 6.10 10.12
C LYS A 88 -5.88 5.09 11.26
N VAL A 89 -6.47 5.42 12.39
CA VAL A 89 -6.73 4.44 13.46
C VAL A 89 -8.04 3.72 13.15
N ILE A 90 -8.05 2.41 13.34
CA ILE A 90 -9.24 1.58 13.28
C ILE A 90 -9.31 0.70 14.52
N GLN A 91 -10.51 0.32 14.92
CA GLN A 91 -10.72 -0.79 15.84
C GLN A 91 -10.97 -2.05 15.00
N THR A 92 -10.29 -3.13 15.37
CA THR A 92 -10.55 -4.46 14.82
C THR A 92 -11.81 -5.05 15.43
N ASP A 93 -12.33 -6.12 14.85
CA ASP A 93 -13.55 -6.79 15.32
C ASP A 93 -13.43 -7.30 16.77
N ASP A 94 -12.20 -7.61 17.20
CA ASP A 94 -11.86 -8.03 18.57
C ASP A 94 -11.71 -6.84 19.55
N GLY A 95 -12.01 -5.62 19.12
CA GLY A 95 -11.88 -4.39 19.92
C GLY A 95 -10.44 -3.89 20.08
N ALA A 96 -9.46 -4.54 19.48
CA ALA A 96 -8.06 -4.10 19.52
C ALA A 96 -7.82 -2.92 18.55
N LEU A 97 -7.04 -1.94 19.00
CA LEU A 97 -6.63 -0.81 18.17
C LEU A 97 -5.60 -1.25 17.13
N ALA A 98 -5.80 -0.83 15.89
CA ALA A 98 -4.90 -1.09 14.78
C ALA A 98 -4.74 0.17 13.92
N LEU A 99 -3.68 0.19 13.10
CA LEU A 99 -3.51 1.21 12.09
C LEU A 99 -4.04 0.71 10.75
N ARG A 100 -4.57 1.64 9.96
CA ARG A 100 -4.99 1.45 8.59
C ARG A 100 -4.19 2.39 7.69
N LEU A 101 -3.41 1.82 6.79
CA LEU A 101 -2.70 2.53 5.74
C LEU A 101 -3.56 2.53 4.48
N ASN A 102 -3.97 3.69 4.00
CA ASN A 102 -4.62 3.86 2.71
C ASN A 102 -3.58 4.40 1.73
N ALA A 103 -3.21 3.60 0.74
CA ALA A 103 -2.31 3.99 -0.34
C ALA A 103 -3.10 4.09 -1.64
N ALA A 104 -2.84 5.08 -2.48
CA ALA A 104 -3.39 5.09 -3.83
C ALA A 104 -2.81 3.94 -4.66
N ALA A 105 -3.60 3.38 -5.57
CA ALA A 105 -3.16 2.32 -6.48
C ALA A 105 -1.94 2.71 -7.35
N ALA A 106 -1.70 4.02 -7.54
CA ALA A 106 -0.55 4.53 -8.26
C ALA A 106 0.78 4.42 -7.46
N LEU A 107 0.73 4.11 -6.16
CA LEU A 107 1.94 3.98 -5.35
C LEU A 107 2.58 2.60 -5.53
N PRO A 108 3.90 2.52 -5.73
CA PRO A 108 4.60 1.25 -5.81
C PRO A 108 4.40 0.41 -4.54
N ARG A 109 4.33 -0.91 -4.73
CA ARG A 109 4.19 -1.88 -3.61
C ARG A 109 5.33 -1.74 -2.60
N TRP A 110 6.56 -1.50 -3.05
CA TRP A 110 7.72 -1.32 -2.17
C TRP A 110 7.59 -0.07 -1.29
N TYR A 111 7.06 1.03 -1.84
CA TYR A 111 6.88 2.29 -1.14
C TYR A 111 5.79 2.13 -0.07
N THR A 112 4.66 1.53 -0.46
CA THR A 112 3.56 1.19 0.46
C THR A 112 4.03 0.27 1.57
N ALA A 113 4.85 -0.75 1.26
CA ALA A 113 5.40 -1.67 2.26
C ALA A 113 6.35 -0.98 3.23
N ARG A 114 7.20 -0.07 2.75
CA ARG A 114 8.12 0.70 3.59
C ARG A 114 7.37 1.64 4.54
N ALA A 115 6.36 2.35 4.03
CA ALA A 115 5.49 3.18 4.87
C ALA A 115 4.74 2.34 5.91
N ALA A 116 4.26 1.15 5.54
CA ALA A 116 3.59 0.23 6.46
C ALA A 116 4.52 -0.27 7.57
N ARG A 117 5.78 -0.57 7.25
CA ARG A 117 6.81 -0.96 8.24
C ARG A 117 7.09 0.17 9.21
N LEU A 118 7.29 1.40 8.70
CA LEU A 118 7.50 2.56 9.54
C LEU A 118 6.33 2.77 10.51
N GLY A 119 5.09 2.73 9.99
CA GLY A 119 3.89 2.86 10.82
C GLY A 119 3.80 1.77 11.88
N TYR A 120 4.15 0.53 11.53
CA TYR A 120 4.18 -0.61 12.45
C TYR A 120 5.19 -0.42 13.57
N ASP A 121 6.43 -0.05 13.22
CA ASP A 121 7.53 0.11 14.18
C ASP A 121 7.24 1.25 15.16
N GLU A 122 6.75 2.38 14.66
CA GLU A 122 6.43 3.53 15.51
C GLU A 122 5.18 3.30 16.37
N ALA A 123 4.16 2.64 15.84
CA ALA A 123 2.96 2.30 16.61
C ALA A 123 3.26 1.30 17.71
N SER A 124 4.02 0.25 17.38
CA SER A 124 4.42 -0.77 18.33
C SER A 124 5.33 -0.20 19.42
N ARG A 125 6.22 0.73 19.05
CA ARG A 125 7.03 1.49 20.01
C ARG A 125 6.19 2.40 20.90
N ALA A 126 5.19 3.10 20.35
CA ALA A 126 4.36 4.04 21.09
C ALA A 126 3.48 3.36 22.15
N LEU A 127 2.99 2.15 21.87
CA LEU A 127 2.11 1.40 22.77
C LEU A 127 2.81 0.29 23.56
N GLY A 128 4.05 -0.08 23.21
CA GLY A 128 4.78 -1.17 23.86
C GLY A 128 4.21 -2.57 23.60
N ARG A 129 3.35 -2.70 22.59
CA ARG A 129 2.72 -3.96 22.15
C ARG A 129 2.59 -3.97 20.63
N GLU A 130 2.39 -5.13 20.03
CA GLU A 130 2.21 -5.24 18.58
C GLU A 130 0.93 -4.51 18.13
N VAL A 131 1.06 -3.64 17.13
CA VAL A 131 -0.06 -2.92 16.52
C VAL A 131 -0.07 -3.22 15.03
N PRO A 132 -0.97 -4.08 14.53
CA PRO A 132 -0.98 -4.44 13.11
C PRO A 132 -1.37 -3.24 12.24
N VAL A 133 -0.77 -3.14 11.05
CA VAL A 133 -1.11 -2.13 10.05
C VAL A 133 -1.82 -2.80 8.88
N HIS A 134 -3.11 -2.51 8.72
CA HIS A 134 -3.91 -3.00 7.61
C HIS A 134 -3.73 -2.09 6.40
N ILE A 135 -3.33 -2.66 5.28
CA ILE A 135 -2.96 -1.93 4.06
C ILE A 135 -4.11 -2.02 3.07
N TYR A 136 -4.68 -0.87 2.75
CA TYR A 136 -5.76 -0.70 1.79
C TYR A 136 -5.26 0.07 0.58
N GLU A 137 -5.53 -0.50 -0.59
CA GLU A 137 -5.42 0.21 -1.85
C GLU A 137 -6.69 1.03 -2.06
N THR A 138 -6.55 2.31 -2.33
CA THR A 138 -7.66 3.22 -2.58
C THR A 138 -7.66 3.62 -4.05
N TYR A 139 -8.77 3.36 -4.73
CA TYR A 139 -8.98 3.85 -6.08
C TYR A 139 -9.50 5.29 -6.01
N ILE A 140 -9.18 6.10 -7.03
CA ILE A 140 -9.66 7.50 -7.15
C ILE A 140 -11.21 7.56 -7.03
N VAL A 141 -11.90 6.46 -7.31
CA VAL A 141 -13.35 6.28 -7.16
C VAL A 141 -13.68 5.48 -5.89
N GLY A 142 -13.46 6.10 -4.72
CA GLY A 142 -14.15 5.86 -3.43
C GLY A 142 -14.07 4.48 -2.76
N SER A 143 -13.67 3.43 -3.46
CA SER A 143 -13.56 2.08 -2.94
C SER A 143 -12.13 1.81 -2.46
N ALA A 144 -12.03 1.20 -1.28
CA ALA A 144 -10.77 0.81 -0.69
C ALA A 144 -10.75 -0.70 -0.51
N ARG A 145 -9.77 -1.36 -1.10
CA ARG A 145 -9.58 -2.81 -1.05
C ARG A 145 -8.46 -3.15 -0.09
N LEU A 146 -8.69 -4.06 0.85
CA LEU A 146 -7.61 -4.61 1.67
C LEU A 146 -6.66 -5.40 0.75
N ILE A 147 -5.42 -4.93 0.63
CA ILE A 147 -4.37 -5.57 -0.15
C ILE A 147 -3.35 -6.28 0.73
N GLY A 148 -3.28 -5.98 2.02
CA GLY A 148 -2.30 -6.63 2.87
C GLY A 148 -2.35 -6.25 4.34
N VAL A 149 -1.50 -6.89 5.13
CA VAL A 149 -1.30 -6.56 6.55
C VAL A 149 0.19 -6.59 6.85
N CYS A 150 0.66 -5.57 7.57
CA CYS A 150 1.97 -5.53 8.20
C CYS A 150 1.84 -5.98 9.66
N ARG A 151 2.56 -7.04 10.02
CA ARG A 151 2.59 -7.61 11.38
C ARG A 151 3.92 -8.32 11.63
N ALA A 152 4.30 -8.49 12.89
CA ALA A 152 5.37 -9.42 13.22
C ALA A 152 4.91 -10.87 13.04
N ARG A 153 5.78 -11.70 12.46
CA ARG A 153 5.65 -13.15 12.43
C ARG A 153 7.01 -13.74 12.76
N ASN A 154 7.06 -14.59 13.78
CA ASN A 154 8.31 -15.24 14.24
C ASN A 154 9.45 -14.23 14.52
N GLY A 155 9.13 -13.07 15.09
CA GLY A 155 10.13 -12.01 15.38
C GLY A 155 10.59 -11.19 14.18
N THR A 156 10.07 -11.43 12.97
CA THR A 156 10.37 -10.64 11.77
C THR A 156 9.14 -9.82 11.35
N VAL A 157 9.33 -8.55 11.00
CA VAL A 157 8.24 -7.70 10.47
C VAL A 157 7.95 -8.08 9.02
N GLU A 158 6.82 -8.74 8.80
CA GLU A 158 6.36 -9.15 7.48
C GLU A 158 5.31 -8.17 6.95
N VAL A 159 5.46 -7.78 5.68
CA VAL A 159 4.43 -7.06 4.93
C VAL A 159 3.91 -7.97 3.84
N ALA A 160 2.74 -8.55 4.05
CA ALA A 160 2.11 -9.43 3.08
C ALA A 160 1.16 -8.63 2.19
N LEU A 161 1.60 -8.26 0.98
CA LEU A 161 0.76 -7.62 -0.05
C LEU A 161 0.26 -8.70 -1.04
N ARG A 162 -1.03 -8.68 -1.37
CA ARG A 162 -1.70 -9.54 -2.35
C ARG A 162 -1.57 -8.96 -3.75
#